data_AF-A0A8S8XJN3-F1
#
_entry.id   AF-A0A8S8XJN3-F1
#
_cell.length_a   1.000
_cell.length_b   1.000
_cell.length_c   1.000
_cell.angle_alpha   90.00
_cell.angle_beta   90.00
_cell.angle_gamma   90.00
#
_symmetry.space_group_name_H-M   'P 1'
#
loop_
_entity.id
_entity.type
_entity.pdbx_description
1 polymer ?
#
loop_
_entity_poly.entity_id
_entity_poly.type
_entity_poly.pdbx_seq_one_letter_code
_entity_poly.pdbx_strand_id
1 'polypeptide(L)'
;MAWSHGDEVIHSFGGNVLCYGRSMMKPFMLKAFTDELSDATWEQKAISVASHNGDTEHVAAAQSLLSEEEWPLMLTPLDVPLIQFGRQVRRPRRWYHTCSGEHSAILHGCRKKGWNRAGYTLPSHQVFQAYMEQIRTYLGEDWQPLRIAKDGCGLPTVSNTVAELAQIYAGLVRDKNDDWIWEAMVRHPDLVGGFNRLD
;
A
#
# COMPACT_ATOMS: atom_id res chain seq x y z
N MET A 1 20.84 3.77 5.72
CA MET A 1 19.78 4.75 6.04
C MET A 1 20.12 6.06 5.36
N ALA A 2 19.13 6.79 4.86
CA ALA A 2 19.30 8.13 4.31
C ALA A 2 18.26 9.07 4.93
N TRP A 3 18.64 10.34 5.09
CA TRP A 3 17.75 11.42 5.51
C TRP A 3 17.69 12.45 4.40
N SER A 4 16.48 12.94 4.11
CA SER A 4 16.23 13.95 3.08
C SER A 4 15.39 15.11 3.61
N HIS A 5 15.60 16.30 3.06
CA HIS A 5 14.76 17.48 3.26
C HIS A 5 14.34 18.00 1.89
N GLY A 6 13.04 17.91 1.57
CA GLY A 6 12.58 18.10 0.20
C GLY A 6 13.24 17.08 -0.73
N ASP A 7 13.91 17.58 -1.77
CA ASP A 7 14.60 16.77 -2.78
C ASP A 7 16.11 16.58 -2.50
N GLU A 8 16.62 17.13 -1.39
CA GLU A 8 18.03 17.05 -1.02
C GLU A 8 18.28 15.95 0.02
N VAL A 9 19.22 15.04 -0.27
CA VAL A 9 19.70 14.04 0.70
C VAL A 9 20.73 14.70 1.62
N ILE A 10 20.36 14.94 2.88
CA ILE A 10 21.19 15.62 3.87
C ILE A 10 22.18 14.69 4.58
N HIS A 11 21.92 13.38 4.58
CA HIS A 11 22.82 12.38 5.17
C HIS A 11 22.55 10.97 4.62
N SER A 12 23.59 10.15 4.53
CA SER A 12 23.47 8.73 4.22
C SER A 12 24.55 7.91 4.92
N PHE A 13 24.15 6.78 5.50
CA PHE A 13 25.02 5.81 6.17
C PHE A 13 24.73 4.39 5.67
N GLY A 14 25.78 3.61 5.39
CA GLY A 14 25.66 2.25 4.87
C GLY A 14 25.52 2.13 3.34
N GLY A 15 25.73 3.23 2.62
CA GLY A 15 25.70 3.28 1.15
C GLY A 15 24.30 3.48 0.55
N ASN A 16 24.25 3.91 -0.71
CA ASN A 16 23.01 4.08 -1.46
C ASN A 16 22.59 2.79 -2.16
N VAL A 17 22.33 1.74 -1.37
CA VAL A 17 22.06 0.40 -1.90
C VAL A 17 20.69 0.31 -2.58
N LEU A 18 20.61 -0.54 -3.59
CA LEU A 18 19.35 -0.88 -4.26
C LEU A 18 18.54 -1.84 -3.39
N CYS A 19 17.27 -1.53 -3.15
CA CYS A 19 16.34 -2.32 -2.35
C CYS A 19 14.92 -2.23 -2.91
N TYR A 20 13.98 -2.96 -2.30
CA TYR A 20 12.56 -2.86 -2.61
C TYR A 20 11.85 -2.27 -1.41
N GLY A 21 11.03 -1.23 -1.61
CA GLY A 21 10.25 -0.60 -0.52
C GLY A 21 9.18 -1.53 0.06
N ARG A 22 8.71 -2.52 -0.71
CA ARG A 22 7.69 -3.50 -0.28
C ARG A 22 6.46 -2.78 0.29
N SER A 23 5.93 -3.22 1.43
CA SER A 23 4.74 -2.63 2.08
C SER A 23 4.89 -1.15 2.45
N MET A 24 6.09 -0.58 2.48
CA MET A 24 6.28 0.87 2.66
C MET A 24 5.72 1.66 1.47
N MET A 25 5.51 1.00 0.32
CA MET A 25 5.06 1.67 -0.90
C MET A 25 3.54 1.85 -1.00
N LYS A 26 2.75 1.28 -0.06
CA LYS A 26 1.28 1.35 -0.10
C LYS A 26 0.73 2.78 -0.19
N PRO A 27 1.21 3.75 0.62
CA PRO A 27 0.76 5.14 0.49
C PRO A 27 0.91 5.68 -0.93
N PHE A 28 2.04 5.41 -1.59
CA PHE A 28 2.30 5.89 -2.95
C PHE A 28 1.47 5.14 -4.01
N MET A 29 1.18 3.86 -3.80
CA MET A 29 0.24 3.12 -4.66
C MET A 29 -1.18 3.63 -4.51
N LEU A 30 -1.61 3.97 -3.29
CA LEU A 30 -2.96 4.47 -3.03
C LEU A 30 -3.13 5.95 -3.40
N LYS A 31 -2.06 6.74 -3.53
CA LYS A 31 -2.10 8.08 -4.14
C LYS A 31 -2.72 8.08 -5.54
N ALA A 32 -2.61 6.97 -6.28
CA ALA A 32 -3.27 6.82 -7.59
C ALA A 32 -4.81 6.74 -7.53
N PHE A 33 -5.38 6.58 -6.33
CA PHE A 33 -6.81 6.33 -6.09
C PHE A 33 -7.41 7.26 -5.03
N THR A 34 -6.76 8.37 -4.68
CA THR A 34 -7.21 9.28 -3.60
C THR A 34 -8.59 9.86 -3.87
N ASP A 35 -8.85 10.27 -5.11
CA ASP A 35 -10.14 10.79 -5.54
C ASP A 35 -11.23 9.73 -5.51
N GLU A 36 -10.93 8.51 -5.97
CA GLU A 36 -11.90 7.40 -6.02
C GLU A 36 -12.24 6.83 -4.65
N LEU A 37 -11.40 7.08 -3.66
CA LEU A 37 -11.61 6.72 -2.26
C LEU A 37 -12.00 7.92 -1.40
N SER A 38 -12.26 9.09 -2.00
CA SER A 38 -12.58 10.32 -1.25
C SER A 38 -13.83 10.17 -0.38
N ASP A 39 -14.85 9.46 -0.87
CA ASP A 39 -16.11 9.13 -0.21
C ASP A 39 -16.04 7.87 0.68
N ALA A 40 -14.89 7.19 0.74
CA ALA A 40 -14.68 6.09 1.67
C ALA A 40 -14.60 6.58 3.13
N THR A 41 -15.05 5.71 4.05
CA THR A 41 -14.91 5.95 5.50
C THR A 41 -13.44 6.02 5.92
N TRP A 42 -13.16 6.60 7.09
CA TRP A 42 -11.79 6.71 7.58
C TRP A 42 -11.16 5.35 7.87
N GLU A 43 -11.95 4.37 8.31
CA GLU A 43 -11.54 2.99 8.51
C GLU A 43 -11.16 2.33 7.17
N GLN A 44 -11.97 2.52 6.12
CA GLN A 44 -11.68 2.04 4.77
C GLN A 44 -10.41 2.64 4.20
N LYS A 45 -10.23 3.96 4.38
CA LYS A 45 -9.01 4.68 4.01
C LYS A 45 -7.79 4.13 4.75
N ALA A 46 -7.89 3.94 6.06
CA ALA A 46 -6.78 3.43 6.85
C ALA A 46 -6.41 1.98 6.49
N ILE A 47 -7.39 1.07 6.33
CA ILE A 47 -7.09 -0.32 5.95
C ILE A 47 -6.45 -0.41 4.55
N SER A 48 -6.71 0.56 3.66
CA SER A 48 -6.13 0.58 2.31
C SER A 48 -4.62 0.78 2.28
N VAL A 49 -4.05 1.45 3.28
CA VAL A 49 -2.60 1.71 3.41
C VAL A 49 -1.94 0.84 4.48
N ALA A 50 -2.71 -0.05 5.11
CA ALA A 50 -2.28 -0.88 6.24
C ALA A 50 -1.39 -2.05 5.85
N SER A 51 -0.58 -2.50 6.81
CA SER A 51 0.06 -3.82 6.80
C SER A 51 -0.44 -4.64 7.99
N HIS A 52 -1.73 -4.94 7.95
CA HIS A 52 -2.51 -5.36 9.11
C HIS A 52 -2.22 -6.79 9.62
N ASN A 53 -2.61 -7.08 10.86
CA ASN A 53 -2.47 -8.41 11.47
C ASN A 53 -3.47 -9.48 10.98
N GLY A 54 -4.55 -9.07 10.30
CA GLY A 54 -5.60 -10.01 9.88
C GLY A 54 -6.60 -10.34 10.99
N ASP A 55 -6.68 -9.51 12.02
CA ASP A 55 -7.73 -9.57 13.06
C ASP A 55 -9.12 -9.26 12.49
N THR A 56 -10.16 -9.53 13.29
CA THR A 56 -11.56 -9.40 12.87
C THR A 56 -11.89 -8.01 12.34
N GLU A 57 -11.40 -6.95 12.99
CA GLU A 57 -11.65 -5.56 12.57
C GLU A 57 -10.95 -5.24 11.24
N HIS A 58 -9.72 -5.71 11.04
CA HIS A 58 -9.00 -5.56 9.78
C HIS A 58 -9.73 -6.25 8.62
N VAL A 59 -10.17 -7.49 8.83
CA VAL A 59 -10.90 -8.27 7.83
C VAL A 59 -12.22 -7.58 7.49
N ALA A 60 -12.97 -7.11 8.49
CA ALA A 60 -14.23 -6.41 8.27
C ALA A 60 -14.02 -5.10 7.48
N ALA A 61 -13.01 -4.31 7.84
CA ALA A 61 -12.67 -3.07 7.12
C ALA A 61 -12.27 -3.34 5.67
N ALA A 62 -11.40 -4.33 5.42
CA ALA A 62 -11.00 -4.71 4.06
C ALA A 62 -12.18 -5.22 3.21
N GLN A 63 -13.04 -6.06 3.79
CA GLN A 63 -14.23 -6.57 3.12
C GLN A 63 -15.22 -5.45 2.77
N SER A 64 -15.34 -4.43 3.63
CA SER A 64 -16.29 -3.33 3.41
C SER A 64 -16.00 -2.48 2.17
N LEU A 65 -14.79 -2.55 1.61
CA LEU A 65 -14.41 -1.84 0.38
C LEU A 65 -15.06 -2.44 -0.88
N LEU A 66 -15.48 -3.71 -0.81
CA LEU A 66 -15.97 -4.51 -1.93
C LEU A 66 -17.34 -5.09 -1.64
N SER A 67 -18.17 -5.22 -2.67
CA SER A 67 -19.38 -6.06 -2.57
C SER A 67 -18.99 -7.53 -2.48
N GLU A 68 -19.85 -8.38 -1.90
CA GLU A 68 -19.57 -9.82 -1.75
C GLU A 68 -19.28 -10.52 -3.09
N GLU A 69 -19.92 -10.05 -4.16
CA GLU A 69 -19.72 -10.54 -5.53
C GLU A 69 -18.30 -10.26 -6.07
N GLU A 70 -17.65 -9.22 -5.54
CA GLU A 70 -16.29 -8.81 -5.94
C GLU A 70 -15.20 -9.44 -5.08
N TRP A 71 -15.54 -10.04 -3.93
CA TRP A 71 -14.58 -10.70 -3.05
C TRP A 71 -13.68 -11.73 -3.75
N PRO A 72 -14.18 -12.56 -4.70
CA PRO A 72 -13.33 -13.49 -5.44
C PRO A 72 -12.29 -12.84 -6.35
N LEU A 73 -12.42 -11.54 -6.67
CA LEU A 73 -11.47 -10.80 -7.49
C LEU A 73 -10.17 -10.48 -6.73
N MET A 74 -10.17 -10.54 -5.40
CA MET A 74 -8.97 -10.27 -4.62
C MET A 74 -7.94 -11.40 -4.79
N LEU A 75 -6.70 -11.02 -5.10
CA LEU A 75 -5.64 -11.95 -5.50
C LEU A 75 -4.49 -12.04 -4.50
N THR A 76 -4.63 -11.46 -3.30
CA THR A 76 -3.67 -11.68 -2.21
C THR A 76 -3.51 -13.19 -1.95
N PRO A 77 -2.30 -13.69 -1.66
CA PRO A 77 -2.10 -15.08 -1.27
C PRO A 77 -2.98 -15.50 -0.11
N LEU A 78 -3.19 -16.82 0.04
CA LEU A 78 -3.79 -17.35 1.26
C LEU A 78 -2.82 -17.15 2.41
N ASP A 79 -3.33 -16.63 3.52
CA ASP A 79 -2.55 -16.44 4.73
C ASP A 79 -3.39 -16.76 5.97
N VAL A 80 -2.78 -16.71 7.14
CA VAL A 80 -3.42 -16.79 8.45
C VAL A 80 -3.15 -15.49 9.22
N PRO A 81 -3.97 -15.13 10.24
CA PRO A 81 -3.68 -13.95 11.04
C PRO A 81 -2.28 -14.01 11.64
N LEU A 82 -1.57 -12.88 11.62
CA LEU A 82 -0.20 -12.75 12.13
C LEU A 82 -0.14 -13.04 13.63
N ILE A 83 -1.13 -12.52 14.37
CA ILE A 83 -1.31 -12.79 15.79
C ILE A 83 -2.44 -13.81 15.94
N GLN A 84 -2.10 -14.98 16.47
CA GLN A 84 -3.08 -16.01 16.79
C GLN A 84 -3.16 -16.16 18.31
N PHE A 85 -4.28 -15.75 18.89
CA PHE A 85 -4.55 -15.97 20.31
C PHE A 85 -4.97 -17.43 20.53
N GLY A 86 -4.21 -18.15 21.36
CA GLY A 86 -4.51 -19.53 21.76
C GLY A 86 -4.17 -20.59 20.71
N ARG A 87 -4.77 -21.78 20.84
CA ARG A 87 -4.53 -22.95 19.95
C ARG A 87 -5.43 -22.97 18.71
N GLN A 88 -6.07 -21.85 18.37
CA GLN A 88 -7.08 -21.83 17.32
C GLN A 88 -6.42 -21.74 15.94
N VAL A 89 -6.28 -22.88 15.26
CA VAL A 89 -5.79 -22.92 13.88
C VAL A 89 -6.86 -22.35 12.96
N ARG A 90 -6.62 -21.16 12.41
CA ARG A 90 -7.48 -20.56 11.38
C ARG A 90 -7.17 -21.19 10.03
N ARG A 91 -8.22 -21.53 9.27
CA ARG A 91 -8.05 -21.93 7.87
C ARG A 91 -7.50 -20.74 7.07
N PRO A 92 -6.47 -20.94 6.22
CA PRO A 92 -5.93 -19.85 5.42
C PRO A 92 -7.00 -19.18 4.53
N ARG A 93 -6.99 -17.85 4.49
CA ARG A 93 -7.90 -17.03 3.67
C ARG A 93 -7.15 -15.82 3.14
N ARG A 94 -7.55 -15.34 1.97
CA ARG A 94 -6.95 -14.14 1.33
C ARG A 94 -7.08 -12.87 2.18
N TRP A 95 -8.16 -12.79 2.97
CA TRP A 95 -8.45 -11.70 3.89
C TRP A 95 -7.47 -11.57 5.06
N TYR A 96 -6.74 -12.63 5.38
CA TYR A 96 -5.75 -12.58 6.45
C TYR A 96 -4.39 -12.03 5.99
N HIS A 97 -4.15 -12.00 4.69
CA HIS A 97 -2.91 -11.45 4.15
C HIS A 97 -2.84 -9.95 4.45
N THR A 98 -1.70 -9.45 4.92
CA THR A 98 -1.53 -8.07 5.44
C THR A 98 -1.79 -6.96 4.41
N CYS A 99 -1.82 -7.29 3.12
CA CYS A 99 -2.17 -6.40 2.01
C CYS A 99 -3.63 -6.50 1.55
N SER A 100 -4.51 -7.23 2.24
CA SER A 100 -5.88 -7.46 1.76
C SER A 100 -6.69 -6.15 1.64
N GLY A 101 -6.46 -5.20 2.55
CA GLY A 101 -7.01 -3.84 2.45
C GLY A 101 -6.55 -3.08 1.22
N GLU A 102 -5.24 -3.05 0.96
CA GLU A 102 -4.64 -2.43 -0.24
C GLU A 102 -5.26 -2.99 -1.53
N HIS A 103 -5.31 -4.32 -1.66
CA HIS A 103 -5.89 -4.95 -2.85
C HIS A 103 -7.39 -4.64 -3.01
N SER A 104 -8.13 -4.60 -1.91
CA SER A 104 -9.56 -4.28 -1.93
C SER A 104 -9.79 -2.84 -2.36
N ALA A 105 -8.95 -1.92 -1.89
CA ALA A 105 -9.00 -0.51 -2.27
C ALA A 105 -8.60 -0.29 -3.73
N ILE A 106 -7.59 -1.00 -4.23
CA ILE A 106 -7.22 -0.97 -5.66
C ILE A 106 -8.38 -1.47 -6.53
N LEU A 107 -9.03 -2.58 -6.16
CA LEU A 107 -10.18 -3.11 -6.89
C LEU A 107 -11.37 -2.13 -6.86
N HIS A 108 -11.62 -1.50 -5.72
CA HIS A 108 -12.61 -0.44 -5.57
C HIS A 108 -12.30 0.75 -6.49
N GLY A 109 -11.05 1.23 -6.47
CA GLY A 109 -10.56 2.33 -7.29
C GLY A 109 -10.62 2.02 -8.78
N CYS A 110 -10.21 0.82 -9.20
CA CYS A 110 -10.37 0.35 -10.58
C CYS A 110 -11.82 0.43 -11.05
N ARG A 111 -12.78 0.00 -10.22
CA ARG A 111 -14.21 0.11 -10.55
C ARG A 111 -14.62 1.57 -10.73
N LYS A 112 -14.24 2.47 -9.81
CA LYS A 112 -14.58 3.90 -9.86
C LYS A 112 -13.96 4.59 -11.09
N LYS A 113 -12.73 4.22 -11.49
CA LYS A 113 -12.07 4.70 -12.72
C LYS A 113 -12.57 4.02 -14.01
N GLY A 114 -13.44 3.02 -13.92
CA GLY A 114 -13.87 2.21 -15.07
C GLY A 114 -12.76 1.31 -15.66
N TRP A 115 -11.70 1.05 -14.90
CA TRP A 115 -10.62 0.15 -15.30
C TRP A 115 -11.04 -1.31 -15.16
N ASN A 116 -10.45 -2.18 -16.00
CA ASN A 116 -10.63 -3.60 -15.82
C ASN A 116 -10.10 -4.02 -14.44
N ARG A 117 -10.79 -4.96 -13.78
CA ARG A 117 -10.32 -5.53 -12.51
C ARG A 117 -9.50 -6.79 -12.75
N ALA A 118 -9.66 -7.45 -13.90
CA ALA A 118 -8.83 -8.59 -14.26
C ALA A 118 -7.40 -8.16 -14.57
N GLY A 119 -6.42 -8.83 -13.96
CA GLY A 119 -5.01 -8.53 -14.18
C GLY A 119 -4.49 -7.28 -13.47
N TYR A 120 -5.23 -6.73 -12.49
CA TYR A 120 -4.78 -5.55 -11.73
C TYR A 120 -3.41 -5.70 -11.03
N THR A 121 -2.97 -6.95 -10.83
CA THR A 121 -1.66 -7.29 -10.27
C THR A 121 -0.55 -7.43 -11.32
N LEU A 122 -0.81 -7.14 -12.59
CA LEU A 122 0.17 -7.25 -13.68
C LEU A 122 0.84 -5.90 -13.95
N PRO A 123 2.14 -5.88 -14.29
CA PRO A 123 2.84 -4.64 -14.67
C PRO A 123 2.25 -3.93 -15.90
N SER A 124 1.54 -4.66 -16.77
CA SER A 124 0.88 -4.07 -17.95
C SER A 124 -0.43 -3.35 -17.62
N HIS A 125 -0.94 -3.48 -16.40
CA HIS A 125 -2.21 -2.90 -15.99
C HIS A 125 -2.10 -1.42 -15.63
N GLN A 126 -3.18 -0.66 -15.81
CA GLN A 126 -3.25 0.79 -15.53
C GLN A 126 -2.92 1.14 -14.06
N VAL A 127 -3.21 0.23 -13.12
CA VAL A 127 -2.83 0.35 -11.70
C VAL A 127 -1.33 0.59 -11.54
N PHE A 128 -0.51 -0.22 -12.20
CA PHE A 128 0.94 -0.09 -12.08
C PHE A 128 1.46 1.17 -12.78
N GLN A 129 0.86 1.54 -13.91
CA GLN A 129 1.21 2.77 -14.63
C GLN A 129 0.92 4.01 -13.77
N ALA A 130 -0.26 4.09 -13.16
CA ALA A 130 -0.61 5.19 -12.27
C ALA A 130 0.26 5.23 -11.01
N TYR A 131 0.63 4.08 -10.45
CA TYR A 131 1.63 4.02 -9.37
C TYR A 131 2.99 4.57 -9.81
N MET A 132 3.47 4.22 -11.01
CA MET A 132 4.72 4.77 -11.55
C MET A 132 4.65 6.28 -11.76
N GLU A 133 3.51 6.81 -12.21
CA GLU A 133 3.28 8.25 -12.33
C GLU A 133 3.37 8.93 -10.95
N GLN A 134 2.76 8.35 -9.92
CA GLN A 134 2.86 8.86 -8.55
C GLN A 134 4.30 8.85 -8.00
N ILE A 135 5.11 7.85 -8.33
CA ILE A 135 6.52 7.85 -7.89
C ILE A 135 7.32 8.94 -8.60
N ARG A 136 7.05 9.19 -9.89
CA ARG A 136 7.72 10.22 -10.68
C ARG A 136 7.42 11.65 -10.22
N THR A 137 6.30 11.90 -9.55
CA THR A 137 6.04 13.23 -8.95
C THR A 137 7.06 13.59 -7.87
N TYR A 138 7.72 12.58 -7.26
CA TYR A 138 8.74 12.77 -6.22
C TYR A 138 10.17 12.61 -6.74
N LEU A 139 10.39 11.71 -7.71
CA LEU A 139 11.73 11.37 -8.19
C LEU A 139 12.09 12.01 -9.54
N GLY A 140 11.15 12.73 -10.16
CA GLY A 140 11.27 13.36 -11.46
C GLY A 140 10.60 12.56 -12.59
N GLU A 141 10.14 13.26 -13.63
CA GLU A 141 9.37 12.68 -14.74
C GLU A 141 10.11 11.59 -15.52
N ASP A 142 11.43 11.73 -15.66
CA ASP A 142 12.28 10.78 -16.39
C ASP A 142 12.71 9.57 -15.53
N TRP A 143 12.33 9.53 -14.26
CA TRP A 143 12.77 8.46 -13.36
C TRP A 143 12.22 7.09 -13.81
N GLN A 144 13.12 6.11 -13.82
CA GLN A 144 12.82 4.71 -14.10
C GLN A 144 13.52 3.80 -13.09
N PRO A 145 12.85 2.74 -12.61
CA PRO A 145 13.46 1.79 -11.71
C PRO A 145 14.41 0.88 -12.48
N LEU A 146 15.52 0.50 -11.84
CA LEU A 146 16.46 -0.46 -12.42
C LEU A 146 15.86 -1.87 -12.57
N ARG A 147 14.91 -2.23 -11.69
CA ARG A 147 14.23 -3.52 -11.69
C ARG A 147 12.76 -3.38 -11.30
N ILE A 148 11.93 -4.17 -11.95
CA ILE A 148 10.55 -4.44 -11.55
C ILE A 148 10.47 -5.92 -11.16
N ALA A 149 9.88 -6.20 -10.01
CA ALA A 149 9.71 -7.54 -9.47
C ALA A 149 8.26 -7.77 -9.03
N LYS A 150 7.95 -9.00 -8.65
CA LYS A 150 6.68 -9.36 -8.01
C LYS A 150 6.86 -9.38 -6.50
N ASP A 151 6.04 -8.63 -5.77
CA ASP A 151 5.99 -8.66 -4.31
C ASP A 151 5.31 -9.96 -3.82
N GLY A 152 5.49 -10.32 -2.55
CA GLY A 152 4.84 -11.44 -1.89
C GLY A 152 3.32 -11.40 -1.96
N CYS A 153 2.69 -10.22 -1.95
CA CYS A 153 1.25 -10.07 -2.15
C CYS A 153 0.78 -10.30 -3.60
N GLY A 154 1.73 -10.33 -4.54
CA GLY A 154 1.50 -10.56 -5.96
C GLY A 154 1.42 -9.30 -6.82
N LEU A 155 1.36 -8.10 -6.22
CA LEU A 155 1.49 -6.82 -6.92
C LEU A 155 2.93 -6.62 -7.46
N PRO A 156 3.10 -5.82 -8.53
CA PRO A 156 4.42 -5.40 -8.97
C PRO A 156 5.06 -4.45 -7.93
N THR A 157 6.38 -4.56 -7.76
CA THR A 157 7.20 -3.68 -6.91
C THR A 157 8.42 -3.22 -7.69
N VAL A 158 8.94 -2.03 -7.36
CA VAL A 158 10.05 -1.40 -8.06
C VAL A 158 11.26 -1.30 -7.15
N SER A 159 12.44 -1.42 -7.75
CA SER A 159 13.69 -1.19 -7.03
C SER A 159 13.91 0.31 -6.83
N ASN A 160 14.23 0.69 -5.60
CA ASN A 160 14.65 2.04 -5.24
C ASN A 160 15.99 2.01 -4.51
N THR A 161 16.77 3.06 -4.66
CA THR A 161 17.89 3.31 -3.76
C THR A 161 17.39 3.82 -2.41
N VAL A 162 18.20 3.70 -1.35
CA VAL A 162 17.82 4.21 -0.02
C VAL A 162 17.58 5.73 -0.05
N ALA A 163 18.33 6.47 -0.87
CA ALA A 163 18.14 7.90 -1.09
C ALA A 163 16.79 8.21 -1.75
N GLU A 164 16.42 7.47 -2.79
CA GLU A 164 15.12 7.62 -3.46
C GLU A 164 13.96 7.34 -2.49
N LEU A 165 14.07 6.29 -1.66
CA LEU A 165 13.08 6.02 -0.63
C LEU A 165 12.98 7.16 0.40
N ALA A 166 14.11 7.75 0.81
CA ALA A 166 14.09 8.90 1.71
C ALA A 166 13.43 10.13 1.06
N GLN A 167 13.68 10.38 -0.23
CA GLN A 167 13.10 11.49 -0.98
C GLN A 167 11.59 11.35 -1.14
N ILE A 168 11.07 10.19 -1.56
CA ILE A 168 9.62 10.00 -1.71
C ILE A 168 8.89 10.16 -0.36
N TYR A 169 9.49 9.72 0.74
CA TYR A 169 8.91 9.88 2.08
C TYR A 169 8.99 11.34 2.58
N ALA A 170 10.06 12.07 2.26
CA ALA A 170 10.11 13.51 2.52
C ALA A 170 9.00 14.24 1.75
N GLY A 171 8.74 13.84 0.50
CA GLY A 171 7.60 14.31 -0.29
C GLY A 171 6.24 13.97 0.33
N LEU A 172 6.04 12.72 0.78
CA LEU A 172 4.81 12.32 1.47
C LEU A 172 4.51 13.19 2.71
N VAL A 173 5.54 13.58 3.47
CA VAL A 173 5.41 14.48 4.63
C VAL A 173 5.10 15.92 4.20
N ARG A 174 5.74 16.40 3.13
CA ARG A 174 5.51 17.73 2.56
C ARG A 174 4.06 17.88 2.11
N ASP A 175 3.55 16.85 1.43
CA ASP A 175 2.26 16.84 0.74
C ASP A 175 1.15 16.21 1.63
N LYS A 176 1.39 16.15 2.95
CA LYS A 176 0.53 15.43 3.92
C LYS A 176 -0.90 15.96 4.05
N ASN A 177 -1.16 17.18 3.58
CA ASN A 177 -2.47 17.82 3.63
C ASN A 177 -3.19 17.82 2.28
N ASP A 178 -2.56 17.29 1.22
CA ASP A 178 -3.10 17.34 -0.14
C ASP A 178 -4.14 16.24 -0.38
N ASP A 179 -4.11 15.19 0.44
CA ASP A 179 -5.08 14.09 0.42
C ASP A 179 -5.31 13.51 1.82
N TRP A 180 -6.09 12.43 1.88
CA TRP A 180 -6.49 11.78 3.13
C TRP A 180 -5.46 10.78 3.69
N ILE A 181 -4.40 10.44 2.96
CA ILE A 181 -3.55 9.28 3.27
C ILE A 181 -2.85 9.44 4.61
N TRP A 182 -2.18 10.57 4.82
CA TRP A 182 -1.50 10.85 6.09
C TRP A 182 -2.50 10.87 7.25
N GLU A 183 -3.63 11.53 7.06
CA GLU A 183 -4.65 11.67 8.09
C GLU A 183 -5.29 10.32 8.45
N ALA A 184 -5.54 9.45 7.48
CA ALA A 184 -6.07 8.11 7.73
C ALA A 184 -5.10 7.26 8.58
N MET A 185 -3.79 7.35 8.30
CA MET A 185 -2.76 6.67 9.08
C MET A 185 -2.71 7.15 10.53
N VAL A 186 -2.86 8.47 10.74
CA VAL A 186 -2.83 9.07 12.09
C VAL A 186 -4.13 8.84 12.87
N ARG A 187 -5.29 8.83 12.19
CA ARG A 187 -6.60 8.64 12.84
C ARG A 187 -6.83 7.19 13.29
N HIS A 188 -6.34 6.21 12.54
CA HIS A 188 -6.53 4.79 12.83
C HIS A 188 -5.20 4.01 12.87
N PRO A 189 -4.25 4.38 13.76
CA PRO A 189 -2.94 3.74 13.81
C PRO A 189 -3.05 2.24 14.14
N ASP A 190 -4.02 1.86 14.97
CA ASP A 190 -4.29 0.46 15.31
C ASP A 190 -4.80 -0.36 14.13
N LEU A 191 -5.46 0.26 13.14
CA LEU A 191 -5.91 -0.43 11.93
C LEU A 191 -4.78 -0.53 10.89
N VAL A 192 -3.82 0.40 10.91
CA VAL A 192 -2.66 0.41 10.01
C VAL A 192 -1.59 -0.58 10.45
N GLY A 193 -1.19 -0.50 11.72
CA GLY A 193 -0.14 -1.31 12.32
C GLY A 193 -0.68 -2.52 13.08
N GLY A 194 -1.95 -2.56 13.48
CA GLY A 194 -2.46 -3.62 14.36
C GLY A 194 -2.22 -3.33 15.84
N PHE A 195 -3.17 -3.73 16.68
CA PHE A 195 -3.07 -3.56 18.13
C PHE A 195 -1.81 -4.19 18.73
N ASN A 196 -1.20 -3.50 19.69
CA ASN A 196 -0.02 -3.94 20.44
C ASN A 196 1.21 -4.25 19.58
N ARG A 197 1.35 -3.64 18.40
CA ARG A 197 2.61 -3.62 17.65
C ARG A 197 3.39 -2.35 17.94
N LEU A 198 4.71 -2.51 18.08
CA LEU A 198 5.66 -1.42 18.24
C LEU A 198 6.30 -0.99 16.91
N ASP A 199 6.01 -1.73 15.82
CA ASP A 199 6.45 -1.44 14.45
C ASP A 199 5.33 -0.88 13.57
#